data_AF-A0A972XIG5-F1
#
_entry.id   AF-A0A972XIG5-F1
#
_cell.length_a   1.000
_cell.length_b   1.000
_cell.length_c   1.000
_cell.angle_alpha   90.00
_cell.angle_beta   90.00
_cell.angle_gamma   90.00
#
_symmetry.space_group_name_H-M   'P 1'
#
loop_
_entity.id
_entity.type
_entity.pdbx_description
1 polymer ?
#
loop_
_entity_poly.entity_id
_entity_poly.type
_entity_poly.pdbx_seq_one_letter_code
_entity_poly.pdbx_strand_id
1 'polypeptide(L)' 'MRHLIVVFSLIILGFQANGQLYMAQNGEVSFFSKTPLEDIDALNKQVGSIINT' A
#
# COMPACT_ATOMS: atom_id res chain seq x y z
N MET A 1 8.23 -37.38 -20.59
CA MET A 1 9.28 -36.64 -19.86
C MET A 1 9.36 -35.15 -20.21
N ARG A 2 9.45 -34.77 -21.50
CA ARG A 2 9.53 -33.34 -21.93
C ARG A 2 8.39 -32.44 -21.42
N HIS A 3 7.14 -32.93 -21.43
CA HIS A 3 6.00 -32.15 -20.93
C HIS A 3 6.01 -31.96 -19.40
N LEU A 4 6.52 -32.93 -18.65
CA LEU A 4 6.62 -32.83 -17.19
C LEU A 4 7.65 -31.76 -16.77
N ILE A 5 8.74 -31.64 -17.52
CA ILE A 5 9.75 -30.59 -17.30
C ILE A 5 9.13 -29.20 -17.49
N VAL A 6 8.33 -29.00 -18.54
CA VAL A 6 7.65 -27.72 -18.81
C VAL A 6 6.67 -27.36 -17.70
N VAL A 7 5.87 -28.32 -17.23
CA VAL A 7 4.93 -28.12 -16.11
C VAL A 7 5.68 -27.76 -14.83
N PHE A 8 6.78 -28.45 -14.53
CA PHE A 8 7.59 -28.18 -13.35
C PHE A 8 8.25 -26.80 -13.38
N SER A 9 8.75 -26.38 -14.55
CA SER A 9 9.29 -25.03 -14.75
C SER A 9 8.25 -23.93 -14.55
N LEU A 10 7.02 -24.12 -15.03
CA LEU A 10 5.93 -23.16 -14.85
C LEU A 10 5.56 -22.96 -13.38
N ILE A 11 5.56 -24.05 -12.61
CA ILE A 11 5.25 -24.02 -11.17
C ILE A 11 6.31 -23.19 -10.43
N ILE A 12 7.60 -23.40 -10.71
CA ILE A 12 8.70 -22.67 -10.06
C ILE A 12 8.63 -21.16 -10.35
N LEU A 13 8.25 -20.78 -11.57
CA LEU A 13 8.10 -19.37 -11.96
C LEU A 13 6.91 -18.71 -11.26
N GLY A 14 5.82 -19.45 -11.02
CA GLY A 14 4.64 -18.94 -10.31
C GLY A 14 4.91 -18.61 -8.83
N PHE A 15 5.85 -19.30 -8.18
CA PHE A 15 6.22 -19.03 -6.78
C PHE A 15 6.99 -17.71 -6.56
N GLN A 16 7.53 -17.10 -7.63
CA GLN A 16 8.28 -15.85 -7.56
C GLN A 16 7.41 -14.60 -7.77
N ALA A 17 6.10 -14.76 -7.96
CA ALA A 17 5.18 -13.64 -8.15
C ALA A 17 4.98 -12.89 -6.83
N ASN A 18 5.65 -11.74 -6.68
CA ASN A 18 5.45 -10.80 -5.59
C ASN A 18 4.40 -9.76 -6.01
N GLY A 19 3.16 -9.89 -5.52
CA GLY A 19 2.05 -8.97 -5.80
C GLY A 19 1.48 -8.29 -4.54
N GLN A 20 2.21 -8.34 -3.43
CA GLN A 20 1.73 -7.83 -2.16
C GLN A 20 1.84 -6.30 -2.11
N LEU A 21 0.70 -5.63 -1.97
CA LEU A 21 0.65 -4.21 -1.61
C LEU A 21 0.97 -4.04 -0.13
N TYR A 22 1.71 -2.98 0.22
CA TYR A 22 2.02 -2.68 1.61
C TYR A 22 0.99 -1.69 2.17
N MET A 23 0.61 -1.85 3.43
CA MET A 23 -0.35 -0.97 4.10
C MET A 23 0.34 -0.24 5.26
N ALA A 24 0.20 1.08 5.30
CA ALA A 24 0.63 1.91 6.42
C ALA A 24 -0.61 2.45 7.15
N GLN A 25 -0.72 2.14 8.45
CA GLN A 25 -1.82 2.62 9.31
C GLN A 25 -1.35 3.64 10.35
N ASN A 26 -0.04 3.75 10.56
CA ASN A 26 0.54 4.67 11.51
C ASN A 26 0.88 5.98 10.78
N GLY A 27 -0.15 6.80 10.54
CA GLY A 27 -0.04 8.06 9.82
C GLY A 27 -0.87 9.16 10.46
N GLU A 28 -0.43 10.39 10.30
CA GLU A 28 -1.11 11.59 10.79
C GLU A 28 -1.25 12.58 9.62
N VAL A 29 -2.44 13.17 9.47
CA VAL A 29 -2.72 14.23 8.51
C VAL A 29 -3.25 15.43 9.28
N SER A 30 -2.63 16.58 9.08
CA SER A 30 -3.04 17.86 9.68
C SER A 30 -3.46 18.87 8.60
N PHE A 31 -4.43 19.70 8.94
CA PHE A 31 -4.90 20.80 8.11
C PHE A 31 -5.02 22.05 8.97
N PHE A 32 -4.43 23.15 8.49
CA PHE A 32 -4.53 24.45 9.14
C PHE A 32 -5.03 25.50 8.14
N SER A 33 -5.96 26.34 8.58
CA SER A 33 -6.45 27.48 7.82
C SER A 33 -6.63 28.71 8.71
N LYS A 34 -5.98 29.82 8.32
CA LYS A 34 -6.24 31.13 8.89
C LYS A 34 -7.50 31.69 8.24
N THR A 35 -8.55 31.95 9.03
CA THR A 35 -9.72 32.68 8.53
C THR A 35 -9.88 34.02 9.29
N PRO A 36 -10.64 34.99 8.74
CA PRO A 36 -10.78 36.31 9.36
C PRO A 36 -11.46 36.29 10.74
N LEU A 37 -12.29 35.27 11.01
CA LEU A 37 -13.04 35.16 12.26
C LEU A 37 -12.37 34.20 13.25
N GLU A 38 -11.76 33.12 12.76
CA GLU A 38 -11.17 32.06 13.59
C GLU A 38 -10.10 31.26 12.82
N ASP A 39 -9.20 30.61 13.55
CA ASP A 39 -8.26 29.65 12.98
C ASP A 39 -8.83 28.25 13.03
N ILE A 40 -8.76 27.53 11.90
CA ILE A 40 -9.19 26.14 11.81
C ILE A 40 -7.94 25.27 11.89
N ASP A 41 -7.87 24.43 12.92
CA ASP A 41 -6.85 23.38 13.08
C ASP A 41 -7.55 22.02 13.15
N ALA A 42 -7.16 21.10 12.27
CA ALA A 42 -7.74 19.77 12.17
C ALA A 42 -6.64 18.71 12.10
N LEU A 43 -6.79 17.66 12.92
CA LEU A 43 -5.85 16.55 13.05
C LEU A 43 -6.55 15.21 12.87
N ASN A 44 -6.07 14.39 11.93
CA ASN A 44 -6.56 13.04 11.70
C ASN A 44 -5.43 12.02 11.91
N LYS A 45 -5.60 11.16 12.93
CA LYS A 45 -4.68 10.06 13.28
C LYS A 45 -5.17 8.68 12.81
N GLN A 46 -6.34 8.61 12.18
CA GLN A 46 -6.94 7.40 11.64
C GLN A 46 -6.77 7.39 10.12
N VAL A 47 -5.52 7.23 9.69
CA VAL A 47 -5.17 7.28 8.27
C VAL A 47 -4.64 5.91 7.84
N GLY A 48 -5.21 5.38 6.76
CA GLY A 48 -4.70 4.21 6.07
C GLY A 48 -4.13 4.61 4.71
N SER A 49 -2.92 4.15 4.39
CA SER A 49 -2.27 4.37 3.10
C SER A 49 -1.82 3.05 2.50
N ILE A 50 -2.08 2.88 1.20
CA ILE A 50 -1.64 1.73 0.42
C ILE A 50 -0.38 2.17 -0.35
N ILE A 51 0.72 1.47 -0.10
CA ILE A 51 1.99 1.64 -0.82
C ILE A 51 2.02 0.60 -1.93
N ASN A 52 1.98 1.11 -3.17
CA ASN A 52 2.04 0.35 -4.40
C ASN A 52 3.33 0.75 -5.13
N THR A 53 4.38 -0.05 -4.98
CA THR A 53 5.70 0.15 -5.60
C THR A 53 5.90 -0.84 -6.73
#